data_AF-A0A7H8PHG6-F1
#
_entry.id   AF-A0A7H8PHG6-F1
#
_cell.length_a   1.000
_cell.length_b   1.000
_cell.length_c   1.000
_cell.angle_alpha   90.00
_cell.angle_beta   90.00
_cell.angle_gamma   90.00
#
_symmetry.space_group_name_H-M   'P 1'
#
loop_
_entity.id
_entity.type
_entity.pdbx_description
1 polymer ?
#
loop_
_entity_poly.entity_id
_entity_poly.type
_entity_poly.pdbx_seq_one_letter_code
_entity_poly.pdbx_strand_id
1 'polypeptide(L)'
;MLKGKKGLYVLLPLVAFIWGAIIFQIVGAFSDEASAIVEAEDISVAPIEVKEQEKFILDAVERDPFLGTLYRPEKKVSKSKKIEKKDSLIWPIIKYKGVVSGQGNANAIYLIEINGNDQLIKLKQTVSEVTLQKAFSSSVRMRYKGKIKEFKIVH
;
A
#
# COMPACT_ATOMS: atom_id res chain seq x y z
N MET A 1 -22.95 -4.48 -58.96
CA MET A 1 -22.07 -5.67 -58.90
C MET A 1 -20.73 -5.33 -59.54
N LEU A 2 -19.70 -5.00 -58.75
CA LEU A 2 -18.36 -4.74 -59.27
C LEU A 2 -17.69 -6.08 -59.64
N LYS A 3 -17.88 -6.51 -60.89
CA LYS A 3 -17.22 -7.69 -61.46
C LYS A 3 -15.75 -7.36 -61.73
N GLY A 4 -14.88 -7.71 -60.79
CA GLY A 4 -13.43 -7.65 -60.91
C GLY A 4 -12.73 -7.25 -59.61
N LYS A 5 -11.46 -7.68 -59.44
CA LYS A 5 -10.60 -7.38 -58.26
C LYS A 5 -10.42 -5.88 -57.98
N LYS A 6 -10.90 -5.00 -58.88
CA LYS A 6 -10.91 -3.53 -58.78
C LYS A 6 -11.57 -3.02 -57.50
N GLY A 7 -12.62 -3.68 -57.01
CA GLY A 7 -13.24 -3.34 -55.73
C GLY A 7 -12.27 -3.47 -54.55
N LEU A 8 -11.42 -4.50 -54.55
CA LEU A 8 -10.41 -4.71 -53.52
C LEU A 8 -9.33 -3.61 -53.58
N TYR A 9 -8.90 -3.20 -54.78
CA TYR A 9 -7.88 -2.16 -54.94
C TYR A 9 -8.34 -0.77 -54.49
N VAL A 10 -9.66 -0.49 -54.49
CA VAL A 10 -10.21 0.77 -53.95
C VAL A 10 -10.54 0.62 -52.46
N LEU A 11 -11.04 -0.54 -52.05
CA LEU A 11 -11.44 -0.79 -50.67
C LEU A 11 -10.25 -0.86 -49.71
N LEU A 12 -9.12 -1.42 -50.14
CA LEU A 12 -7.92 -1.60 -49.31
C LEU A 12 -7.29 -0.27 -48.86
N PRO A 13 -7.00 0.72 -49.75
CA PRO A 13 -6.48 2.01 -49.31
C PRO A 13 -7.50 2.80 -48.48
N LEU A 14 -8.80 2.68 -48.79
CA LEU A 14 -9.87 3.34 -48.01
C LEU A 14 -9.88 2.84 -46.56
N VAL A 15 -9.82 1.51 -46.36
CA VAL A 15 -9.78 0.90 -45.03
C VAL A 15 -8.49 1.26 -44.30
N ALA A 16 -7.34 1.26 -44.98
CA ALA A 16 -6.07 1.66 -44.39
C ALA A 16 -6.09 3.12 -43.90
N PHE A 17 -6.76 4.02 -44.63
CA PHE A 17 -6.91 5.41 -44.25
C PHE A 17 -7.75 5.58 -42.96
N ILE A 18 -8.87 4.86 -42.86
CA ILE A 18 -9.74 4.88 -41.68
C ILE A 18 -8.97 4.37 -40.44
N TRP A 19 -8.28 3.23 -40.56
CA TRP A 19 -7.48 2.69 -39.45
C TRP A 19 -6.29 3.57 -39.09
N GLY A 20 -5.63 4.19 -40.07
CA GLY A 20 -4.56 5.14 -39.84
C GLY A 20 -5.02 6.36 -39.02
N ALA A 21 -6.20 6.91 -39.34
CA ALA A 21 -6.79 8.01 -38.60
C ALA A 21 -7.14 7.62 -37.14
N ILE A 22 -7.68 6.42 -36.92
CA ILE A 22 -7.99 5.90 -35.58
C ILE A 22 -6.70 5.75 -34.75
N ILE A 23 -5.65 5.18 -35.32
CA ILE A 23 -4.35 5.01 -34.64
C ILE A 23 -3.75 6.37 -34.29
N PHE A 24 -3.79 7.34 -35.20
CA PHE A 24 -3.29 8.70 -34.97
C PHE A 24 -4.02 9.39 -33.80
N GLN A 25 -5.35 9.27 -33.75
CA GLN A 25 -6.14 9.84 -32.66
C GLN A 25 -5.85 9.19 -31.30
N ILE A 26 -5.67 7.87 -31.29
CA ILE A 26 -5.31 7.11 -30.08
C ILE A 26 -3.96 7.55 -29.54
N VAL A 27 -2.92 7.57 -30.38
CA VAL A 27 -1.57 7.98 -29.95
C VAL A 27 -1.58 9.43 -29.45
N GLY A 28 -2.31 10.34 -30.10
CA GLY A 28 -2.47 11.72 -29.65
C GLY A 28 -3.13 11.82 -28.27
N ALA A 29 -4.19 11.05 -28.02
CA ALA A 29 -4.89 11.04 -26.72
C ALA A 29 -4.05 10.44 -25.58
N PHE A 30 -3.13 9.51 -25.88
CA PHE A 30 -2.18 8.95 -24.91
C PHE A 30 -0.92 9.80 -24.72
N SER A 31 -0.70 10.81 -25.58
CA SER A 31 0.44 11.73 -25.51
C SER A 31 0.10 13.04 -24.80
N ASP A 32 -1.17 13.25 -24.44
CA ASP A 32 -1.55 14.42 -23.64
C ASP A 32 -1.03 14.18 -22.22
N GLU A 33 -0.03 15.01 -21.90
CA GLU A 33 0.68 15.06 -20.64
C GLU A 33 -0.30 14.96 -19.47
N ALA A 34 0.02 14.03 -18.57
CA ALA A 34 -0.65 13.80 -17.32
C ALA A 34 -1.16 15.13 -16.74
N SER A 35 -2.49 15.20 -16.57
CA SER A 35 -3.20 16.27 -15.90
C SER A 35 -2.33 16.85 -14.77
N ALA A 36 -1.99 18.13 -14.89
CA ALA A 36 -1.19 18.84 -13.91
C ALA A 36 -1.67 18.49 -12.51
N ILE A 37 -0.81 17.78 -11.77
CA ILE A 37 -1.02 17.51 -10.35
C ILE A 37 -0.99 18.89 -9.72
N VAL A 38 -2.14 19.36 -9.24
CA VAL A 38 -2.23 20.57 -8.43
C VAL A 38 -1.29 20.34 -7.26
N GLU A 39 -0.20 21.09 -7.24
CA GLU A 39 0.81 21.07 -6.20
C GLU A 39 0.09 21.39 -4.89
N ALA A 40 -0.02 20.39 -4.00
CA ALA A 40 -0.63 20.59 -2.70
C ALA A 40 0.22 21.60 -1.93
N GLU A 41 -0.37 22.75 -1.59
CA GLU A 41 0.28 23.73 -0.72
C GLU A 41 0.72 23.05 0.58
N ASP A 42 2.01 23.16 0.89
CA ASP A 42 2.61 22.63 2.11
C ASP A 42 2.10 23.45 3.30
N ILE A 43 1.08 22.93 3.98
CA ILE A 43 0.58 23.52 5.21
C ILE A 43 1.62 23.23 6.29
N SER A 44 2.47 24.22 6.57
CA SER A 44 3.41 24.22 7.69
C SER A 44 2.66 24.12 9.02
N VAL A 45 2.45 22.90 9.51
CA VAL A 45 1.87 22.64 10.83
C VAL A 45 2.93 22.96 11.89
N ALA A 46 2.65 23.94 12.74
CA ALA A 46 3.51 24.27 13.88
C ALA A 46 3.59 23.06 14.84
N PRO A 47 4.80 22.65 15.28
CA PRO A 47 4.94 21.55 16.22
C PRO A 47 4.32 21.93 17.57
N ILE A 48 3.42 21.08 18.06
CA ILE A 48 2.83 21.22 19.39
C ILE A 48 3.90 20.84 20.42
N GLU A 49 4.26 21.79 21.27
CA GLU A 49 5.14 21.54 22.42
C GLU A 49 4.43 20.62 23.42
N VAL A 50 4.76 19.33 23.37
CA VAL A 50 4.27 18.36 24.35
C VAL A 50 5.04 18.59 25.64
N LYS A 51 4.38 19.20 26.63
CA LYS A 51 4.93 19.35 27.98
C LYS A 51 5.20 17.97 28.56
N GLU A 52 6.45 17.71 28.89
CA GLU A 52 6.89 16.41 29.42
C GLU A 52 6.19 16.16 30.76
N GLN A 53 5.40 15.07 30.84
CA GLN A 53 4.69 14.72 32.07
C GLN A 53 5.72 14.30 33.12
N GLU A 54 5.67 14.92 34.30
CA GLU A 54 6.51 14.55 35.43
C GLU A 54 6.25 13.10 35.81
N LYS A 55 7.28 12.25 35.64
CA LYS A 55 7.22 10.85 36.03
C LYS A 55 7.63 10.74 37.48
N PHE A 56 6.69 10.38 38.34
CA PHE A 56 6.99 10.04 39.73
C PHE A 56 7.53 8.62 39.81
N ILE A 57 8.68 8.47 40.45
CA ILE A 57 9.23 7.15 40.80
C ILE A 57 8.65 6.80 42.16
N LEU A 58 7.89 5.70 42.21
CA LEU A 58 7.40 5.16 43.47
C LEU A 58 8.53 4.36 44.11
N ASP A 59 9.00 4.83 45.26
CA ASP A 59 9.90 4.05 46.10
C ASP A 59 9.16 2.80 46.61
N ALA A 60 9.88 1.68 46.67
CA ALA A 60 9.32 0.41 47.12
C ALA A 60 8.95 0.54 48.61
N VAL A 61 7.65 0.57 48.89
CA VAL A 61 7.14 0.56 50.27
C VAL A 61 7.50 -0.79 50.89
N GLU A 62 8.27 -0.74 51.98
CA GLU A 62 8.87 -1.93 52.60
C GLU A 62 7.84 -2.83 53.28
N ARG A 63 6.72 -2.26 53.77
CA ARG A 63 5.65 -2.99 54.48
C ARG A 63 4.25 -2.54 54.12
N ASP A 64 3.38 -3.51 53.85
CA ASP A 64 1.96 -3.30 53.64
C ASP A 64 1.28 -2.89 54.97
N PRO A 65 0.66 -1.70 55.07
CA PRO A 65 0.07 -1.18 56.31
C PRO A 65 -1.23 -1.87 56.73
N PHE A 66 -1.77 -2.79 55.93
CA PHE A 66 -2.99 -3.53 56.27
C PHE A 66 -2.67 -4.95 56.75
N LEU A 67 -1.74 -5.63 56.08
CA LEU A 67 -1.47 -7.05 56.28
C LEU A 67 -0.14 -7.33 57.00
N GLY A 68 0.74 -6.34 57.16
CA GLY A 68 2.02 -6.48 57.88
C GLY A 68 3.03 -7.43 57.22
N THR A 69 2.80 -7.83 55.97
CA THR A 69 3.69 -8.72 55.21
C THR A 69 4.70 -7.92 54.39
N LEU A 70 5.89 -8.50 54.17
CA LEU A 70 6.91 -7.93 53.29
C LEU A 70 6.56 -8.25 51.83
N TYR A 71 6.28 -7.23 51.01
CA TYR A 71 6.05 -7.42 49.58
C TYR A 71 7.38 -7.77 48.89
N ARG A 72 7.55 -9.04 48.53
CA ARG A 72 8.70 -9.53 47.76
C ARG A 72 8.23 -9.89 46.36
N PRO A 73 8.34 -8.98 45.37
CA PRO A 73 8.03 -9.34 43.99
C PRO A 73 9.01 -10.42 43.54
N GLU A 74 8.49 -11.59 43.14
CA GLU A 74 9.31 -12.62 42.52
C GLU A 74 9.94 -12.03 41.25
N LYS A 75 11.26 -11.84 41.28
CA LYS A 75 12.02 -11.48 40.09
C LYS A 75 11.86 -12.62 39.09
N LYS A 76 10.94 -12.45 38.15
CA LYS A 76 10.89 -13.27 36.93
C LYS A 76 12.23 -13.07 36.24
N VAL A 77 13.12 -14.04 36.39
CA VAL A 77 14.36 -14.09 35.62
C VAL A 77 13.94 -14.28 34.17
N SER A 78 13.79 -13.17 33.45
CA SER A 78 13.52 -13.22 32.03
C SER A 78 14.75 -13.88 31.42
N LYS A 79 14.61 -15.11 30.94
CA LYS A 79 15.64 -15.73 30.10
C LYS A 79 15.86 -14.75 28.96
N SER A 80 17.02 -14.11 28.94
CA SER A 80 17.43 -13.20 27.88
C SER A 80 17.32 -13.99 26.58
N LYS A 81 16.26 -13.69 25.81
CA LYS A 81 16.07 -14.29 24.51
C LYS A 81 17.21 -13.76 23.66
N LYS A 82 18.10 -14.64 23.22
CA LYS A 82 19.21 -14.29 22.33
C LYS A 82 18.64 -13.44 21.19
N ILE A 83 18.99 -12.15 21.18
CA ILE A 83 18.51 -11.22 20.17
C ILE A 83 19.30 -11.58 18.92
N GLU A 84 18.72 -12.46 18.11
CA GLU A 84 19.22 -12.65 16.75
C GLU A 84 19.18 -11.30 16.06
N LYS A 85 20.33 -10.87 15.52
CA LYS A 85 20.43 -9.67 14.70
C LYS A 85 19.46 -9.88 13.53
N LYS A 86 18.29 -9.25 13.62
CA LYS A 86 17.30 -9.28 12.55
C LYS A 86 17.93 -8.58 11.35
N ASP A 87 18.23 -9.33 10.30
CA ASP A 87 18.57 -8.73 9.02
C ASP A 87 17.50 -7.69 8.67
N SER A 88 17.96 -6.46 8.43
CA SER A 88 17.14 -5.32 8.10
C SER A 88 16.58 -5.50 6.69
N LEU A 89 15.49 -6.24 6.62
CA LEU A 89 14.73 -6.42 5.38
C LEU A 89 14.18 -5.06 4.94
N ILE A 90 14.69 -4.55 3.81
CA ILE A 90 14.19 -3.34 3.16
C ILE A 90 12.90 -3.70 2.42
N TRP A 91 11.81 -3.01 2.76
CA TRP A 91 10.52 -3.17 2.09
C TRP A 91 10.49 -2.34 0.79
N PRO A 92 9.85 -2.83 -0.29
CA PRO A 92 9.54 -1.99 -1.44
C PRO A 92 8.59 -0.86 -1.04
N ILE A 93 8.56 0.20 -1.85
CA ILE A 93 7.64 1.32 -1.64
C ILE A 93 6.24 0.81 -1.99
N ILE A 94 5.34 0.76 -1.01
CA ILE A 94 3.98 0.26 -1.17
C ILE A 94 3.01 1.38 -0.76
N LYS A 95 2.09 1.75 -1.64
CA LYS A 95 0.97 2.65 -1.34
C LYS A 95 -0.35 1.97 -1.66
N TYR A 96 -1.26 1.98 -0.70
CA TYR A 96 -2.61 1.49 -0.90
C TYR A 96 -3.50 2.62 -1.41
N LYS A 97 -4.04 2.46 -2.62
CA LYS A 97 -4.91 3.47 -3.27
C LYS A 97 -6.40 3.21 -3.03
N GLY A 98 -6.77 1.96 -2.75
CA GLY A 98 -8.15 1.61 -2.41
C GLY A 98 -8.63 0.31 -3.04
N VAL A 99 -9.95 0.15 -3.06
CA VAL A 99 -10.65 -1.00 -3.63
C VAL A 99 -11.37 -0.59 -4.91
N VAL A 100 -11.18 -1.39 -5.95
CA VAL A 100 -11.72 -1.13 -7.29
C VAL A 100 -13.04 -1.85 -7.50
N SER A 101 -13.22 -3.03 -6.90
CA SER A 101 -14.47 -3.79 -7.02
C SER A 101 -14.68 -4.79 -5.89
N GLY A 102 -15.95 -5.12 -5.62
CA GLY A 102 -16.33 -6.25 -4.78
C GLY A 102 -16.00 -6.11 -3.29
N GLN A 103 -16.09 -4.90 -2.73
CA GLN A 103 -15.75 -4.62 -1.33
C GLN A 103 -16.38 -5.62 -0.34
N GLY A 104 -15.55 -6.25 0.50
CA GLY A 104 -15.98 -7.24 1.49
C GLY A 104 -16.16 -8.67 0.96
N ASN A 105 -16.02 -8.90 -0.36
CA ASN A 105 -16.11 -10.23 -0.96
C ASN A 105 -14.73 -10.85 -1.21
N ALA A 106 -14.67 -12.18 -1.30
CA ALA A 106 -13.44 -12.93 -1.60
C ALA A 106 -12.81 -12.58 -2.96
N ASN A 107 -13.62 -12.06 -3.89
CA ASN A 107 -13.21 -11.64 -5.23
C ASN A 107 -12.90 -10.13 -5.33
N ALA A 108 -12.79 -9.43 -4.21
CA ALA A 108 -12.45 -8.01 -4.20
C ALA A 108 -11.11 -7.76 -4.89
N ILE A 109 -11.05 -6.69 -5.68
CA ILE A 109 -9.85 -6.23 -6.37
C ILE A 109 -9.37 -4.94 -5.72
N TYR A 110 -8.11 -4.92 -5.30
CA TYR A 110 -7.48 -3.78 -4.65
C TYR A 110 -6.43 -3.14 -5.55
N LEU A 111 -6.36 -1.81 -5.56
CA LEU A 111 -5.35 -1.04 -6.26
C LEU A 111 -4.21 -0.71 -5.31
N ILE A 112 -3.03 -1.22 -5.63
CA ILE A 112 -1.82 -1.07 -4.81
C ILE A 112 -0.67 -0.65 -5.73
N GLU A 113 0.00 0.43 -5.38
CA GLU A 113 1.22 0.88 -6.03
C GLU A 113 2.41 0.17 -5.38
N ILE A 114 3.20 -0.55 -6.17
CA ILE A 114 4.44 -1.22 -5.70
C ILE A 114 5.60 -0.67 -6.55
N ASN A 115 6.55 0.01 -5.90
CA ASN A 115 7.69 0.67 -6.55
C ASN A 115 7.29 1.61 -7.70
N GLY A 116 6.18 2.36 -7.53
CA GLY A 116 5.68 3.31 -8.52
C GLY A 116 4.78 2.71 -9.61
N ASN A 117 4.61 1.38 -9.64
CA ASN A 117 3.73 0.72 -10.59
C ASN A 117 2.41 0.30 -9.94
N ASP A 118 1.31 0.72 -10.54
CA ASP A 118 -0.04 0.35 -10.11
C ASP A 118 -0.37 -1.09 -10.47
N GLN A 119 -0.84 -1.84 -9.47
CA GLN A 119 -1.17 -3.25 -9.59
C GLN A 119 -2.57 -3.52 -9.04
N LEU A 120 -3.35 -4.29 -9.79
CA LEU A 120 -4.63 -4.82 -9.34
C LEU A 120 -4.42 -6.20 -8.71
N ILE A 121 -4.63 -6.29 -7.40
CA ILE A 121 -4.28 -7.46 -6.60
C ILE A 121 -5.52 -7.98 -5.87
N LYS A 122 -5.75 -9.30 -5.96
CA LYS A 122 -6.77 -10.01 -5.17
C LYS A 122 -6.19 -10.53 -3.84
N LEU A 123 -7.07 -10.85 -2.90
CA LEU A 123 -6.65 -11.52 -1.66
C LEU A 123 -5.83 -12.78 -1.94
N LYS A 124 -4.72 -12.94 -1.22
CA LYS A 124 -3.72 -14.02 -1.33
C LYS A 124 -2.94 -14.07 -2.65
N GLN A 125 -3.15 -13.13 -3.56
CA GLN A 125 -2.33 -13.02 -4.76
C GLN A 125 -0.96 -12.43 -4.42
N THR A 126 0.07 -12.88 -5.13
CA THR A 126 1.44 -12.40 -5.00
C THR A 126 1.84 -11.67 -6.27
N VAL A 127 2.33 -10.44 -6.13
CA VAL A 127 2.87 -9.63 -7.22
C VAL A 127 4.17 -9.02 -6.74
N SER A 128 5.24 -9.12 -7.53
CA SER A 128 6.58 -8.60 -7.18
C SER A 128 7.08 -9.11 -5.82
N GLU A 129 6.88 -10.40 -5.53
CA GLU A 129 7.19 -11.07 -4.24
C GLU A 129 6.40 -10.57 -3.03
N VAL A 130 5.47 -9.64 -3.21
CA VAL A 130 4.60 -9.12 -2.16
C VAL A 130 3.23 -9.78 -2.26
N THR A 131 2.82 -10.47 -1.21
CA THR A 131 1.51 -11.13 -1.13
C THR A 131 0.52 -10.28 -0.35
N LEU A 132 -0.67 -10.02 -0.90
CA LEU A 132 -1.76 -9.40 -0.17
C LEU A 132 -2.41 -10.43 0.77
N GLN A 133 -2.19 -10.32 2.08
CA GLN A 133 -2.71 -11.31 3.04
C GLN A 133 -4.14 -10.98 3.49
N LYS A 134 -4.40 -9.70 3.79
CA LYS A 134 -5.70 -9.18 4.19
C LYS A 134 -5.83 -7.75 3.68
N ALA A 135 -7.06 -7.34 3.44
CA ALA A 135 -7.38 -5.97 3.08
C ALA A 135 -8.60 -5.52 3.88
N PHE A 136 -8.52 -4.31 4.38
CA PHE A 136 -9.55 -3.59 5.10
C PHE A 136 -9.92 -2.34 4.29
N SER A 137 -10.97 -1.63 4.68
CA SER A 137 -11.38 -0.39 3.98
C SER A 137 -10.26 0.67 3.98
N SER A 138 -9.51 0.79 5.09
CA SER A 138 -8.50 1.84 5.30
C SER A 138 -7.06 1.32 5.39
N SER A 139 -6.83 0.02 5.34
CA SER A 139 -5.48 -0.56 5.42
C SER A 139 -5.37 -1.90 4.70
N VAL A 140 -4.15 -2.25 4.31
CA VAL A 140 -3.82 -3.55 3.74
C VAL A 140 -2.66 -4.19 4.48
N ARG A 141 -2.75 -5.50 4.68
CA ARG A 141 -1.70 -6.31 5.29
C ARG A 141 -0.99 -7.10 4.20
N MET A 142 0.28 -6.79 4.02
CA MET A 142 1.11 -7.42 2.99
C MET A 142 2.19 -8.28 3.63
N ARG A 143 2.55 -9.36 2.93
CA ARG A 143 3.65 -10.26 3.28
C ARG A 143 4.75 -10.12 2.25
N TYR A 144 5.97 -9.89 2.71
CA TYR A 144 7.17 -9.84 1.87
C TYR A 144 8.30 -10.58 2.58
N LYS A 145 8.92 -11.56 1.90
CA LYS A 145 10.02 -12.39 2.44
C LYS A 145 9.76 -12.90 3.87
N GLY A 146 8.56 -13.41 4.10
CA GLY A 146 8.12 -13.97 5.39
C GLY A 146 7.75 -12.95 6.47
N LYS A 147 8.05 -11.65 6.28
CA LYS A 147 7.64 -10.58 7.20
C LYS A 147 6.28 -10.00 6.77
N ILE A 148 5.50 -9.57 7.75
CA ILE A 148 4.17 -9.00 7.53
C ILE A 148 4.20 -7.54 7.99
N LYS A 149 3.69 -6.64 7.15
CA LYS A 149 3.55 -5.21 7.45
C LYS A 149 2.18 -4.71 7.01
N GLU A 150 1.67 -3.74 7.75
CA GLU A 150 0.41 -3.08 7.47
C GLU A 150 0.66 -1.70 6.87
N PHE A 151 -0.06 -1.38 5.80
CA PHE A 151 0.00 -0.12 5.08
C PHE A 151 -1.38 0.52 5.14
N LYS A 152 -1.44 1.77 5.58
CA LYS A 152 -2.69 2.54 5.60
C LYS A 152 -2.93 3.19 4.24
N ILE A 153 -4.19 3.50 3.96
CA ILE A 153 -4.57 4.28 2.78
C ILE A 153 -3.90 5.66 2.87
N VAL A 154 -3.32 6.08 1.75
CA VAL A 154 -2.75 7.42 1.60
C VAL A 154 -3.82 8.27 0.92
N HIS A 155 -4.26 9.33 1.60
CA HIS A 155 -5.16 10.34 1.06
C HIS A 155 -4.40 11.35 0.21
#